data_AF-A0A7Y2E4B5-F1
#
_entry.id   AF-A0A7Y2E4B5-F1
#
_cell.length_a   1.000
_cell.length_b   1.000
_cell.length_c   1.000
_cell.angle_alpha   90.00
_cell.angle_beta   90.00
_cell.angle_gamma   90.00
#
_symmetry.space_group_name_H-M   'P 1'
#
loop_
_entity.id
_entity.type
_entity.pdbx_description
1 polymer ?
#
loop_
_entity_poly.entity_id
_entity_poly.type
_entity_poly.pdbx_seq_one_letter_code
_entity_poly.pdbx_strand_id
1 'polypeptide(L)' 'MIVAFQGETGAYSEEALLEMDPAAEALPCADFESVFEAAESGRADRALIPIEN' A
#
# COMPACT_ATOMS: atom_id res chain seq x y z
N MET A 1 5.86 -5.55 -8.34
CA MET A 1 4.67 -5.96 -7.58
C MET A 1 4.02 -4.69 -7.08
N ILE A 2 2.76 -4.45 -7.40
CA ILE A 2 2.03 -3.25 -6.97
C ILE A 2 1.44 -3.50 -5.60
N VAL A 3 1.74 -2.63 -4.63
CA VAL A 3 1.21 -2.76 -3.26
C VAL A 3 0.43 -1.51 -2.91
N ALA A 4 -0.86 -1.69 -2.60
CA ALA A 4 -1.72 -0.62 -2.13
C ALA A 4 -1.51 -0.36 -0.64
N PHE A 5 -1.51 0.90 -0.24
CA PHE A 5 -1.44 1.31 1.16
C PHE A 5 -2.25 2.59 1.38
N GLN A 6 -2.68 2.83 2.61
CA GLN A 6 -3.41 4.05 2.95
C GLN A 6 -2.44 5.19 3.24
N GLY A 7 -2.60 6.31 2.56
CA GLY A 7 -1.78 7.51 2.74
C GLY A 7 -1.39 8.17 1.42
N GLU A 8 -0.31 8.93 1.48
CA GLU A 8 0.27 9.66 0.35
C GLU A 8 1.70 9.18 0.10
N THR A 9 2.24 9.47 -1.08
CA THR A 9 3.67 9.29 -1.37
C THR A 9 4.52 10.00 -0.32
N GLY A 10 5.49 9.31 0.25
CA GLY A 10 6.34 9.74 1.34
C GLY A 10 5.81 9.43 2.75
N ALA A 11 4.66 8.75 2.88
CA ALA A 11 4.17 8.30 4.19
C ALA A 11 5.05 7.16 4.78
N TYR A 12 5.00 6.97 6.10
CA TYR A 12 5.70 5.87 6.78
C TYR A 12 5.36 4.48 6.22
N SER A 13 4.14 4.29 5.70
CA SER A 13 3.74 3.04 5.04
C SER A 13 4.47 2.81 3.71
N GLU A 14 4.82 3.85 2.97
CA GLU A 14 5.65 3.74 1.76
C GLU A 14 7.09 3.39 2.12
N GLU A 15 7.64 4.02 3.17
CA GLU A 15 8.97 3.70 3.68
C GLU A 15 9.05 2.23 4.13
N ALA A 16 8.09 1.77 4.96
CA ALA A 16 8.02 0.38 5.41
C ALA A 16 7.87 -0.62 4.24
N LEU A 17 7.09 -0.25 3.21
CA LEU A 17 6.98 -1.07 2.00
C LEU A 17 8.33 -1.21 1.29
N LEU A 18 9.04 -0.10 1.08
CA LEU A 18 10.33 -0.10 0.38
C LEU A 18 11.45 -0.76 1.20
N GLU A 19 11.36 -0.76 2.54
CA GLU A 19 12.25 -1.57 3.38
C GLU A 19 11.99 -3.08 3.25
N MET A 20 10.73 -3.49 3.12
CA MET A 20 10.36 -4.90 2.95
C MET A 20 10.62 -5.42 1.53
N ASP A 21 10.35 -4.60 0.52
CA ASP A 21 10.56 -4.92 -0.90
C ASP A 21 10.95 -3.64 -1.68
N PRO A 22 12.26 -3.39 -1.87
CA PRO A 22 12.75 -2.21 -2.59
C PRO A 22 12.35 -2.13 -4.07
N ALA A 23 11.85 -3.23 -4.65
CA ALA A 23 11.40 -3.31 -6.03
C ALA A 23 9.87 -3.25 -6.17
N ALA A 24 9.14 -3.10 -5.06
CA ALA A 24 7.69 -2.89 -5.08
C ALA A 24 7.35 -1.52 -5.66
N GLU A 25 6.20 -1.45 -6.35
CA GLU A 25 5.61 -0.20 -6.81
C GLU A 25 4.48 0.18 -5.84
N ALA A 26 4.54 1.39 -5.30
CA ALA A 26 3.63 1.84 -4.27
C ALA A 26 2.36 2.45 -4.88
N LEU A 27 1.19 1.99 -4.46
CA LEU A 27 -0.11 2.56 -4.86
C LEU A 27 -0.77 3.25 -3.65
N PRO A 28 -0.58 4.57 -3.46
CA PRO A 28 -1.22 5.30 -2.38
C PRO A 28 -2.74 5.38 -2.59
N CYS A 29 -3.48 5.20 -1.50
CA CYS A 29 -4.94 5.23 -1.46
C CYS A 29 -5.40 6.19 -0.36
N ALA A 30 -6.52 6.89 -0.59
CA ALA A 30 -7.01 7.93 0.32
C ALA A 30 -7.46 7.37 1.68
N ASP A 31 -8.02 6.16 1.68
CA ASP A 31 -8.60 5.50 2.85
C ASP A 31 -8.41 3.97 2.77
N PHE A 32 -8.77 3.26 3.83
CA PHE A 32 -8.62 1.80 3.84
C PHE A 32 -9.56 1.10 2.86
N GLU A 33 -10.76 1.64 2.64
CA GLU A 33 -11.73 1.05 1.70
C GLU A 33 -11.13 0.99 0.28
N SER A 34 -10.50 2.06 -0.17
CA SER A 34 -9.81 2.11 -1.46
C SER A 34 -8.60 1.20 -1.55
N VAL A 35 -7.90 0.92 -0.44
CA VAL A 35 -6.83 -0.09 -0.38
C VAL A 35 -7.39 -1.50 -0.61
N PHE A 36 -8.47 -1.85 0.11
CA PHE A 36 -9.12 -3.15 -0.05
C PHE A 36 -9.67 -3.32 -1.46
N GLU A 37 -10.36 -2.31 -1.99
CA GLU A 37 -10.87 -2.32 -3.35
C GLU A 37 -9.75 -2.50 -4.38
N ALA A 38 -8.58 -1.86 -4.18
CA ALA A 38 -7.44 -2.01 -5.08
C ALA A 38 -6.92 -3.46 -5.13
N ALA A 39 -6.85 -4.13 -3.97
CA ALA A 39 -6.46 -5.53 -3.90
C ALA A 39 -7.54 -6.46 -4.48
N GLU A 40 -8.82 -6.25 -4.17
CA GLU A 40 -9.93 -7.07 -4.66
C GLU A 40 -10.14 -6.95 -6.18
N SER A 41 -9.97 -5.75 -6.73
CA SER A 41 -10.11 -5.48 -8.16
C SER A 41 -8.88 -5.87 -8.99
N GLY A 42 -7.76 -6.23 -8.33
CA GLY A 42 -6.48 -6.53 -9.00
C GLY A 42 -5.74 -5.30 -9.50
N ARG A 43 -6.15 -4.08 -9.08
CA ARG A 43 -5.35 -2.85 -9.31
C ARG A 43 -4.04 -2.88 -8.53
N ALA A 44 -3.99 -3.59 -7.40
CA ALA A 44 -2.79 -3.92 -6.67
C ALA A 44 -2.67 -5.44 -6.48
N ASP A 45 -1.43 -5.93 -6.48
CA ASP A 45 -1.13 -7.34 -6.23
C ASP A 45 -1.32 -7.69 -4.74
N ARG A 46 -1.09 -6.71 -3.85
CA ARG A 46 -1.19 -6.84 -2.39
C ARG A 46 -1.63 -5.54 -1.74
N ALA A 47 -2.06 -5.63 -0.48
CA ALA A 47 -2.36 -4.48 0.38
C ALA A 47 -1.46 -4.49 1.62
N LEU A 48 -0.99 -3.31 2.04
CA LEU A 48 -0.24 -3.07 3.27
C LEU A 48 -1.11 -2.25 4.23
N ILE A 49 -1.45 -2.86 5.37
CA ILE A 49 -2.34 -2.28 6.38
C ILE A 49 -1.61 -2.26 7.74
N PRO A 50 -1.37 -1.09 8.35
CA PRO A 50 -0.88 -1.02 9.72
C PRO A 50 -1.98 -1.47 10.69
N ILE A 51 -1.69 -2.46 11.52
CA ILE A 51 -2.64 -2.99 12.53
C ILE A 51 -2.46 -2.29 13.88
N GLU A 52 -1.23 -1.84 14.18
CA GLU A 52 -0.83 -1.13 15.39
C GLU A 52 0.20 -0.05 15.03
N ASN A 53 0.38 0.94 15.90
CA ASN A 53 1.42 1.98 15.81
C ASN A 53 2.50 1.74 16.84
#